data_AF-A0A443K1I1-F1
#
_entry.id   AF-A0A443K1I1-F1
#
_cell.length_a   1.000
_cell.length_b   1.000
_cell.length_c   1.000
_cell.angle_alpha   90.00
_cell.angle_beta   90.00
_cell.angle_gamma   90.00
#
_symmetry.space_group_name_H-M   'P 1'
#
loop_
_entity.id
_entity.type
_entity.pdbx_description
1 polymer ?
#
loop_
_entity_poly.entity_id
_entity_poly.type
_entity_poly.pdbx_seq_one_letter_code
_entity_poly.pdbx_strand_id
1 'polypeptide(L)'
;MPISLRTSTKQREIDFLVAQSQKRLESVQEDLSIAEILALTLKECMDLLEKVVLVWIRPKQDETARPRLAWGPNAPQDVKERQELLERIRPALPRLEQLGLAITRTVDQVLSQERRKLARDAALVADLRDDWDDGQKAALERIQREGGEPGMG
;
A
#
# COMPACT_ATOMS: atom_id res chain seq x y z
N MET A 1 -40.75 58.83 1.84
CA MET A 1 -40.71 57.46 2.40
C MET A 1 -39.79 56.57 1.54
N PRO A 2 -38.57 56.18 1.99
CA PRO A 2 -37.58 55.48 1.15
C PRO A 2 -37.34 54.01 1.55
N ILE A 3 -38.31 53.34 2.17
CA ILE A 3 -38.11 52.01 2.78
C ILE A 3 -38.11 50.89 1.71
N SER A 4 -38.84 51.06 0.60
CA SER A 4 -39.08 50.01 -0.41
C SER A 4 -37.87 49.63 -1.29
N LEU A 5 -36.91 50.55 -1.47
CA LEU A 5 -35.71 50.27 -2.29
C LEU A 5 -34.63 49.52 -1.51
N ARG A 6 -34.51 49.76 -0.19
CA ARG A 6 -33.54 49.06 0.67
C ARG A 6 -33.88 47.59 0.89
N THR A 7 -35.17 47.24 0.88
CA THR A 7 -35.61 45.84 0.96
C THR A 7 -35.35 45.09 -0.34
N SER A 8 -35.48 45.74 -1.50
CA SER A 8 -35.18 45.14 -2.81
C SER A 8 -33.68 44.81 -2.99
N THR A 9 -32.78 45.69 -2.56
CA THR A 9 -31.32 45.43 -2.65
C THR A 9 -30.90 44.30 -1.72
N LYS A 10 -31.40 44.29 -0.47
CA LYS A 10 -31.13 43.20 0.48
C LYS A 10 -31.70 41.87 -0.01
N GLN A 11 -32.87 41.88 -0.64
CA GLN A 11 -33.46 40.66 -1.21
C GLN A 11 -32.58 40.10 -2.34
N ARG A 12 -32.07 40.94 -3.24
CA ARG A 12 -31.15 40.50 -4.30
C ARG A 12 -29.83 39.94 -3.77
N GLU A 13 -29.31 40.52 -2.69
CA GLU A 13 -28.11 40.03 -2.03
C GLU A 13 -28.35 38.66 -1.37
N ILE A 14 -29.51 38.47 -0.74
CA ILE A 14 -29.94 37.17 -0.19
C ILE A 14 -30.08 36.15 -1.33
N ASP A 15 -30.77 36.49 -2.41
CA ASP A 15 -30.99 35.58 -3.55
C ASP A 15 -29.64 35.16 -4.19
N PHE A 16 -28.70 36.10 -4.29
CA PHE A 16 -27.34 35.83 -4.77
C PHE A 16 -26.57 34.88 -3.85
N LEU A 17 -26.61 35.11 -2.54
CA LEU A 17 -25.95 34.25 -1.55
C LEU A 17 -26.57 32.85 -1.50
N VAL A 18 -27.89 32.74 -1.64
CA VAL A 18 -28.60 31.46 -1.74
C VAL A 18 -28.17 30.70 -2.99
N ALA A 19 -28.16 31.35 -4.15
CA ALA A 19 -27.71 30.74 -5.41
C ALA A 19 -26.24 30.30 -5.34
N GLN A 20 -25.36 31.11 -4.74
CA GLN A 20 -23.96 30.76 -4.53
C GLN A 20 -23.81 29.55 -3.59
N SER A 21 -24.61 29.49 -2.53
CA SER A 21 -24.58 28.39 -1.57
C SER A 21 -25.12 27.09 -2.18
N GLN A 22 -26.18 27.16 -2.98
CA GLN A 22 -26.71 26.01 -3.72
C GLN A 22 -25.67 25.45 -4.68
N LYS A 23 -25.01 26.30 -5.47
CA LYS A 23 -23.94 25.85 -6.38
C LYS A 23 -22.78 25.18 -5.63
N ARG A 24 -22.43 25.67 -4.44
CA ARG A 24 -21.40 25.03 -3.59
C ARG A 24 -21.87 23.69 -3.05
N LEU A 25 -23.14 23.58 -2.63
CA LEU A 25 -23.71 22.31 -2.17
C LEU A 25 -23.72 21.26 -3.29
N GLU A 26 -24.12 21.64 -4.50
CA GLU A 26 -24.10 20.75 -5.67
C GLU A 26 -22.67 20.25 -5.95
N SER A 27 -21.69 21.15 -6.00
CA SER A 27 -20.28 20.79 -6.18
C SER A 27 -19.77 19.86 -5.09
N VAL A 28 -20.11 20.11 -3.81
CA VAL A 28 -19.68 19.25 -2.70
C VAL A 28 -20.38 17.89 -2.75
N GLN A 29 -21.64 17.84 -3.18
CA GLN A 29 -22.38 16.58 -3.36
C GLN A 29 -21.78 15.74 -4.49
N GLU A 30 -21.39 16.37 -5.60
CA GLU A 30 -20.66 15.71 -6.68
C GLU A 30 -19.32 15.15 -6.18
N ASP A 31 -18.52 15.96 -5.49
CA ASP A 31 -17.23 15.54 -4.91
C ASP A 31 -17.40 14.38 -3.93
N LEU A 32 -18.43 14.43 -3.08
CA LEU A 32 -18.76 13.37 -2.14
C LEU A 32 -19.12 12.08 -2.86
N SER A 33 -19.95 12.15 -3.91
CA SER A 33 -20.35 10.98 -4.70
C SER A 33 -19.14 10.31 -5.35
N ILE A 34 -18.19 11.10 -5.85
CA ILE A 34 -16.94 10.61 -6.44
C ILE A 34 -16.08 9.95 -5.35
N ALA A 35 -15.96 10.59 -4.19
CA ALA A 35 -15.19 10.04 -3.07
C ALA A 35 -15.77 8.71 -2.56
N GLU A 36 -17.10 8.58 -2.50
CA GLU A 36 -17.78 7.34 -2.11
C GLU A 36 -17.51 6.21 -3.11
N ILE A 37 -17.63 6.48 -4.41
CA ILE A 37 -17.29 5.51 -5.46
C ILE A 37 -15.84 5.07 -5.32
N LEU A 38 -14.91 6.02 -5.18
CA LEU A 38 -13.49 5.71 -5.01
C LEU A 38 -13.21 4.87 -3.76
N ALA A 39 -13.87 5.18 -2.63
CA ALA A 39 -13.69 4.43 -1.38
C ALA A 39 -14.19 2.99 -1.50
N LEU A 40 -15.36 2.79 -2.12
CA LEU A 40 -15.92 1.46 -2.37
C LEU A 40 -15.04 0.66 -3.34
N THR A 41 -14.60 1.26 -4.43
CA THR A 41 -13.72 0.61 -5.39
C THR A 41 -12.35 0.27 -4.79
N LEU A 42 -11.82 1.14 -3.92
CA LEU A 42 -10.57 0.87 -3.22
C LEU A 42 -10.71 -0.29 -2.24
N LYS A 43 -11.82 -0.37 -1.50
CA LYS A 43 -12.13 -1.52 -0.65
C LYS A 43 -12.14 -2.80 -1.47
N GLU A 44 -12.81 -2.80 -2.62
CA GLU A 44 -12.81 -3.97 -3.50
C GLU A 44 -11.40 -4.36 -3.96
N CYS A 45 -10.56 -3.38 -4.32
CA CYS A 45 -9.16 -3.65 -4.65
C CYS A 45 -8.41 -4.34 -3.51
N MET A 46 -8.63 -3.93 -2.27
CA MET A 46 -8.01 -4.53 -1.10
C MET A 46 -8.48 -5.98 -0.90
N ASP A 47 -9.78 -6.25 -1.06
CA ASP A 47 -10.32 -7.61 -0.99
C ASP A 47 -9.70 -8.53 -2.07
N LEU A 48 -9.45 -7.99 -3.28
CA LEU A 48 -8.79 -8.72 -4.36
C LEU A 48 -7.31 -9.01 -4.06
N LEU A 49 -6.61 -8.08 -3.41
CA LEU A 49 -5.25 -8.29 -2.93
C LEU A 49 -5.19 -9.36 -1.83
N GLU A 50 -6.11 -9.31 -0.86
CA GLU A 50 -6.22 -10.29 0.23
C GLU A 50 -6.46 -11.70 -0.33
N LYS A 51 -7.37 -11.82 -1.31
CA LYS A 51 -7.68 -13.08 -1.98
C LYS A 51 -6.61 -13.52 -2.98
N VAL A 52 -5.51 -12.78 -3.12
CA VAL A 52 -4.41 -13.07 -4.07
C VAL A 52 -4.92 -13.17 -5.53
N VAL A 53 -6.00 -12.45 -5.84
CA VAL A 53 -6.52 -12.26 -7.20
C VAL A 53 -5.64 -11.25 -7.94
N LEU A 54 -5.22 -10.20 -7.21
CA LEU A 54 -4.22 -9.25 -7.64
C LEU A 54 -3.00 -9.37 -6.73
N VAL A 55 -1.81 -9.16 -7.30
CA VAL A 55 -0.54 -9.22 -6.56
C VAL A 55 0.39 -8.10 -6.98
N TRP A 56 1.22 -7.66 -6.03
CA TRP A 56 2.29 -6.70 -6.30
C TRP A 56 3.55 -7.46 -6.71
N ILE A 57 3.99 -7.30 -7.96
CA ILE A 57 5.16 -8.00 -8.49
C ILE A 57 6.28 -7.01 -8.73
N ARG A 58 7.46 -7.32 -8.16
CA ARG A 58 8.73 -6.72 -8.56
C ARG A 58 9.35 -7.58 -9.67
N PRO A 59 9.68 -7.02 -10.85
CA PRO A 59 10.40 -7.76 -11.87
C PRO A 59 11.75 -8.26 -11.33
N LYS A 60 12.02 -9.57 -11.41
CA LYS A 60 13.28 -10.15 -10.92
C LYS A 60 14.52 -9.66 -11.66
N GLN A 61 14.36 -9.22 -12.92
CA GLN A 61 15.47 -8.83 -13.78
C GLN A 61 15.94 -7.39 -13.56
N ASP A 62 15.19 -6.60 -12.79
CA ASP A 62 15.52 -5.20 -12.55
C ASP A 62 15.11 -4.82 -11.13
N GLU A 63 16.09 -4.81 -10.21
CA GLU A 63 15.89 -4.39 -8.82
C GLU A 63 15.45 -2.92 -8.70
N THR A 64 15.66 -2.12 -9.76
CA THR A 64 15.23 -0.71 -9.82
C THR A 64 13.84 -0.54 -10.42
N ALA A 65 13.27 -1.59 -11.02
CA ALA A 65 11.95 -1.51 -11.60
C ALA A 65 10.89 -1.29 -10.53
N ARG A 66 10.00 -0.33 -10.79
CA ARG A 66 8.86 -0.06 -9.91
C ARG A 66 7.98 -1.31 -9.85
N PRO A 67 7.61 -1.75 -8.65
CA PRO A 67 6.70 -2.88 -8.53
C PRO A 67 5.34 -2.46 -9.06
N ARG A 68 4.66 -3.41 -9.68
CA ARG A 68 3.43 -3.20 -10.45
C ARG A 68 2.36 -4.19 -10.05
N LEU A 69 1.11 -3.82 -10.27
CA LEU A 69 -0.03 -4.71 -10.10
C LEU A 69 -0.01 -5.76 -11.22
N ALA A 70 -0.26 -7.01 -10.86
CA ALA A 70 -0.43 -8.10 -11.80
C ALA A 70 -1.50 -9.06 -11.32
N TRP A 71 -1.95 -9.93 -12.23
CA TRP A 71 -2.84 -11.03 -11.89
C TRP A 71 -2.13 -12.05 -11.01
N GLY A 72 -2.77 -12.42 -9.91
CA GLY A 72 -2.33 -13.46 -9.01
C GLY A 72 -2.85 -14.85 -9.39
N PRO A 73 -2.48 -15.87 -8.61
CA PRO A 73 -2.90 -17.26 -8.82
C PRO A 73 -4.41 -17.47 -8.78
N ASN A 74 -5.12 -16.66 -7.98
CA ASN A 74 -6.58 -16.77 -7.83
C ASN A 74 -7.34 -15.89 -8.81
N ALA A 75 -6.67 -15.30 -9.80
CA ALA A 75 -7.32 -14.49 -10.81
C ALA A 75 -8.29 -15.34 -11.65
N PRO A 76 -9.43 -14.75 -12.10
CA PRO A 76 -10.31 -15.39 -13.06
C PRO A 76 -9.53 -15.93 -14.24
N GLN A 77 -9.85 -17.13 -14.75
CA GLN A 77 -9.18 -17.66 -15.95
C GLN A 77 -9.79 -17.10 -17.23
N ASP A 78 -11.05 -16.67 -17.15
CA ASP A 78 -11.77 -16.07 -18.26
C ASP A 78 -11.29 -14.63 -18.53
N VAL A 79 -11.03 -14.34 -19.81
CA VAL A 79 -10.50 -13.04 -20.24
C VAL A 79 -11.54 -11.93 -20.11
N LYS A 80 -12.81 -12.24 -20.35
CA LYS A 80 -13.90 -11.26 -20.24
C LYS A 80 -14.15 -10.90 -18.79
N GLU A 81 -14.14 -11.89 -17.89
CA GLU A 81 -14.25 -11.67 -16.44
C GLU A 81 -13.09 -10.81 -15.91
N ARG A 82 -11.86 -11.05 -16.37
CA ARG A 82 -10.71 -10.18 -16.05
C ARG A 82 -10.92 -8.74 -16.53
N GLN A 83 -11.46 -8.56 -17.74
CA GLN A 83 -11.70 -7.23 -18.29
C GLN A 83 -12.78 -6.49 -17.50
N GLU A 84 -13.90 -7.14 -17.20
CA GLU A 84 -14.98 -6.57 -16.39
C GLU A 84 -14.48 -6.16 -14.99
N LEU A 85 -13.66 -7.01 -14.37
CA LEU A 85 -13.03 -6.70 -13.09
C LEU A 85 -12.10 -5.49 -13.18
N LEU A 86 -11.26 -5.40 -14.23
CA LEU A 86 -10.37 -4.26 -14.46
C LEU A 86 -11.14 -2.95 -14.65
N GLU A 87 -12.23 -2.96 -15.42
CA GLU A 87 -13.09 -1.79 -15.60
C GLU A 87 -13.67 -1.32 -14.27
N ARG A 88 -14.12 -2.26 -13.42
CA ARG A 88 -14.69 -1.95 -12.11
C ARG A 88 -13.68 -1.32 -11.16
N ILE A 89 -12.44 -1.82 -11.15
CA ILE A 89 -11.39 -1.32 -10.24
C ILE A 89 -10.60 -0.12 -10.80
N ARG A 90 -10.70 0.16 -12.10
CA ARG A 90 -9.94 1.22 -12.78
C ARG A 90 -9.96 2.57 -12.06
N PRO A 91 -11.09 3.07 -11.53
CA PRO A 91 -11.12 4.35 -10.83
C PRO A 91 -10.16 4.44 -9.64
N ALA A 92 -9.94 3.33 -8.93
CA ALA A 92 -9.08 3.28 -7.75
C ALA A 92 -7.62 2.93 -8.03
N LEU A 93 -7.29 2.42 -9.23
CA LEU A 93 -5.94 1.96 -9.58
C LEU A 93 -4.85 3.00 -9.27
N PRO A 94 -4.96 4.29 -9.65
CA PRO A 94 -3.88 5.26 -9.38
C PRO A 94 -3.59 5.43 -7.89
N ARG A 95 -4.62 5.36 -7.03
CA ARG A 95 -4.45 5.45 -5.57
C ARG A 95 -3.88 4.16 -5.00
N LEU A 96 -4.31 3.02 -5.51
CA LEU A 96 -3.78 1.71 -5.14
C LEU A 96 -2.28 1.60 -5.48
N GLU A 97 -1.86 2.06 -6.66
CA GLU A 97 -0.46 2.08 -7.07
C GLU A 97 0.40 2.98 -6.17
N GLN A 98 -0.11 4.15 -5.78
CA GLN A 98 0.57 5.05 -4.83
C GLN A 98 0.76 4.38 -3.47
N LEU A 99 -0.28 3.71 -2.94
CA LEU A 99 -0.21 2.98 -1.68
C LEU A 99 0.76 1.81 -1.76
N GLY A 100 0.67 1.00 -2.81
CA GLY A 100 1.57 -0.14 -3.04
C GLY A 100 3.03 0.31 -3.10
N LEU A 101 3.32 1.42 -3.78
CA LEU A 101 4.67 1.98 -3.85
C LEU A 101 5.16 2.49 -2.48
N ALA A 102 4.30 3.16 -1.71
CA ALA A 102 4.65 3.64 -0.37
C ALA A 102 4.96 2.48 0.58
N ILE A 103 4.10 1.46 0.61
CA ILE A 103 4.30 0.24 1.42
C ILE A 103 5.60 -0.44 1.01
N THR A 104 5.84 -0.60 -0.29
CA THR A 104 7.04 -1.29 -0.78
C THR A 104 8.32 -0.58 -0.34
N ARG A 105 8.37 0.75 -0.46
CA ARG A 105 9.52 1.55 0.00
C ARG A 105 9.79 1.38 1.50
N THR A 106 8.73 1.39 2.31
CA THR A 106 8.84 1.16 3.76
C THR A 106 9.40 -0.22 4.05
N VAL A 107 8.88 -1.26 3.38
CA VAL A 107 9.36 -2.64 3.54
C VAL A 107 10.82 -2.76 3.12
N ASP A 108 11.23 -2.20 1.98
CA ASP A 108 12.63 -2.21 1.53
C ASP A 108 13.54 -1.52 2.53
N GLN A 109 13.12 -0.38 3.08
CA GLN A 109 13.88 0.35 4.07
C GLN A 109 14.09 -0.50 5.33
N VAL A 110 13.03 -1.10 5.87
CA VAL A 110 13.11 -1.99 7.05
C VAL A 110 14.01 -3.19 6.75
N LEU A 111 13.80 -3.87 5.63
CA LEU A 111 14.63 -5.02 5.24
C LEU A 111 16.11 -4.64 5.06
N SER A 112 16.40 -3.46 4.50
CA SER A 112 17.77 -2.98 4.35
C SER A 112 18.44 -2.72 5.70
N GLN A 113 17.70 -2.20 6.69
CA GLN A 113 18.20 -1.97 8.04
C GLN A 113 18.49 -3.29 8.75
N GLU A 114 17.55 -4.23 8.67
CA GLU A 114 17.72 -5.56 9.27
C GLU A 114 18.88 -6.33 8.61
N ARG A 115 19.01 -6.30 7.28
CA ARG A 115 20.15 -6.91 6.58
C ARG A 115 21.49 -6.32 7.02
N ARG A 116 21.57 -5.00 7.21
CA ARG A 116 22.79 -4.36 7.73
C ARG A 116 23.08 -4.75 9.17
N LYS A 117 22.06 -4.90 10.01
CA LYS A 117 22.21 -5.36 11.38
C LYS A 117 22.74 -6.79 11.42
N LEU A 118 22.12 -7.70 10.67
CA LEU A 118 22.58 -9.08 10.52
C LEU A 118 24.02 -9.16 10.00
N ALA A 119 24.40 -8.32 9.03
CA ALA A 119 25.77 -8.28 8.53
C ALA A 119 26.78 -7.84 9.60
N ARG A 120 26.44 -6.86 10.45
CA ARG A 120 27.28 -6.45 11.58
C ARG A 120 27.37 -7.53 12.64
N ASP A 121 26.25 -8.16 12.98
CA ASP A 121 26.21 -9.24 13.96
C ASP A 121 27.04 -10.44 13.47
N ALA A 122 26.97 -10.76 12.18
CA ALA A 122 27.80 -11.80 11.55
C ALA A 122 29.29 -11.45 11.58
N ALA A 123 29.66 -10.19 11.32
CA ALA A 123 31.04 -9.73 11.43
C ALA A 123 31.56 -9.81 12.88
N LEU A 124 30.76 -9.38 13.86
CA LEU A 124 31.11 -9.50 15.28
C LEU A 124 31.33 -10.96 15.70
N VAL A 125 30.46 -11.88 15.25
CA VAL A 125 30.64 -13.32 15.52
C VAL A 125 31.90 -13.86 14.84
N ALA A 126 32.22 -13.40 13.64
CA ALA A 126 33.45 -13.79 12.94
C ALA A 126 34.69 -13.31 13.71
N ASP A 127 34.74 -12.04 14.11
CA ASP A 127 35.84 -11.47 14.90
C ASP A 127 36.01 -12.21 16.23
N LEU A 128 34.91 -12.50 16.93
CA LEU A 128 34.95 -13.28 18.17
C LEU A 128 35.50 -14.70 17.94
N ARG A 129 35.18 -15.35 16.82
CA ARG A 129 35.70 -16.68 16.49
C ARG A 129 37.20 -16.68 16.20
N ASP A 130 37.73 -15.59 15.67
CA ASP A 130 39.17 -15.47 15.42
C ASP A 130 39.95 -15.44 16.75
N ASP A 131 39.38 -14.85 17.80
CA ASP A 131 39.95 -14.78 19.14
C ASP A 131 39.74 -16.06 19.99
N TRP A 132 38.98 -17.04 19.50
CA TRP A 132 38.67 -18.25 20.27
C TRP A 132 39.79 -19.29 20.25
N ASP A 133 39.97 -19.92 21.41
CA ASP A 133 40.83 -21.10 21.54
C ASP A 133 40.19 -22.35 20.92
N ASP A 134 40.99 -23.41 20.74
CA ASP A 134 40.57 -24.65 20.10
C ASP A 134 39.44 -25.36 20.88
N GLY A 135 39.37 -25.18 22.21
CA GLY A 135 38.33 -25.74 23.05
C GLY A 135 36.97 -25.05 22.86
N GLN A 136 36.98 -23.73 22.69
CA GLN A 136 35.81 -22.91 22.40
C GLN A 136 35.27 -23.18 21.00
N LYS A 137 36.15 -23.32 20.00
CA LYS A 137 35.78 -23.72 18.63
C LYS A 137 35.13 -25.11 18.60
N ALA A 138 35.73 -26.10 19.29
CA ALA A 138 35.18 -27.45 19.39
C ALA A 138 33.82 -27.49 20.11
N ALA A 139 33.63 -26.68 21.16
CA ALA A 139 32.36 -26.57 21.87
C ALA A 139 31.25 -25.99 20.97
N LEU A 140 31.55 -25.00 20.15
CA LEU A 140 30.59 -24.41 19.20
C LEU A 140 30.23 -25.38 18.08
N GLU A 141 31.21 -26.09 17.51
CA GLU A 141 30.95 -27.11 16.49
C GLU A 141 30.02 -28.21 17.00
N ARG A 142 30.18 -28.60 18.27
CA ARG A 142 29.30 -29.55 18.94
C ARG A 142 27.87 -28.99 19.04
N ILE A 143 27.71 -27.74 19.48
CA ILE A 143 26.39 -27.08 19.55
C ILE A 143 25.74 -26.94 18.16
N GLN A 144 26.51 -26.62 17.12
CA GLN A 144 26.00 -26.54 15.75
C GLN A 144 25.56 -27.90 15.20
N ARG A 145 26.27 -28.98 15.55
CA ARG A 145 25.87 -30.35 15.21
C ARG A 145 24.62 -30.80 15.96
N GLU A 146 24.53 -30.49 17.26
CA GLU A 146 23.41 -30.91 18.12
C GLU A 146 22.15 -30.04 17.92
N GLY A 147 22.29 -28.76 17.55
CA GLY A 147 21.18 -27.83 17.29
C GLY A 147 20.66 -27.82 15.85
N GLY A 148 21.28 -28.60 14.94
CA GLY A 148 20.90 -28.71 13.53
C GLY A 148 19.88 -29.81 13.22
N GLU A 149 19.53 -30.65 14.19
CA GLU A 149 18.48 -31.66 14.04
C GLU A 149 17.14 -31.10 14.56
N PRO A 150 16.13 -30.89 13.69
CA PRO A 150 14.76 -30.91 14.19
C PRO A 150 14.50 -32.34 14.63
N GLY A 151 14.38 -32.54 15.95
CA GLY A 151 13.97 -33.81 16.53
C GLY A 151 12.68 -34.31 15.87
N MET A 152 12.82 -35.31 15.02
CA MET A 152 11.79 -36.30 14.74
C MET A 152 12.23 -37.59 15.43
N GLY A 153 11.80 -37.71 16.68
CA GLY A 153 11.66 -38.96 17.42
C GLY A 153 10.24 -39.03 17.96
#